data_AF-A0A2D4KH58-F1
#
_entry.id   AF-A0A2D4KH58-F1
#
_cell.length_a   1.000
_cell.length_b   1.000
_cell.length_c   1.000
_cell.angle_alpha   90.00
_cell.angle_beta   90.00
_cell.angle_gamma   90.00
#
_symmetry.space_group_name_H-M   'P 1'
#
loop_
_entity.id
_entity.type
_entity.pdbx_description
1 polymer ?
#
loop_
_entity_poly.entity_id
_entity_poly.type
_entity_poly.pdbx_seq_one_letter_code
_entity_poly.pdbx_strand_id
1 'polypeptide(L)'
;SLPKDRQGEEVVSSSLYRKTSRLLETLYQMSANAQVVDITRRKAAGSPAAQLLEQTTHLASLNEAIEKLKDEVRKETILQHPGASIPTDFGTFPSVPFLKAKEEEKDSTVYVGRVTFPCQPGHGQRHKLVLTPEQLHKLHSRLIS
;
A
#
# COMPACT_ATOMS: atom_id res chain seq x y z
N SER A 1 22.44 17.73 12.60
CA SER A 1 21.83 16.72 13.48
C SER A 1 20.33 16.75 13.28
N LEU A 2 19.78 15.81 12.49
CA LEU A 2 18.35 15.71 12.18
C LEU A 2 17.76 14.56 13.03
N PRO A 3 16.61 14.75 13.71
CA PRO A 3 16.00 13.69 14.49
C PRO A 3 15.28 12.74 13.51
N LYS A 4 15.84 11.56 13.26
CA LYS A 4 15.33 10.57 12.29
C LYS A 4 14.71 9.33 12.93
N ASP A 5 14.29 9.40 14.19
CA ASP A 5 13.75 8.23 14.92
C ASP A 5 12.33 8.40 15.47
N ARG A 6 11.68 9.56 15.33
CA ARG A 6 10.31 9.74 15.87
C ARG A 6 9.19 9.16 14.99
N GLN A 7 9.42 8.98 13.69
CA GLN A 7 8.39 8.46 12.77
C GLN A 7 8.18 6.95 12.87
N GLY A 8 9.19 6.18 13.31
CA GLY A 8 9.07 4.72 13.42
C GLY A 8 8.18 4.26 14.57
N GLU A 9 8.26 4.93 15.72
CA GLU A 9 7.49 4.59 16.93
C GLU A 9 6.03 5.03 16.85
N GLU A 10 5.72 6.12 16.13
CA GLU A 10 4.34 6.63 15.98
C GLU A 10 3.48 5.69 15.11
N VAL A 11 4.07 5.03 14.12
CA VAL A 11 3.38 4.15 13.17
C VAL A 11 2.88 2.87 13.83
N VAL A 12 3.68 2.26 14.72
CA VAL A 12 3.31 1.05 15.49
C VAL A 12 2.27 1.37 16.59
N SER A 13 2.24 2.62 17.05
CA SER A 13 1.35 3.09 18.11
C SER A 13 -0.05 3.47 17.61
N SER A 14 -0.27 3.55 16.28
CA SER A 14 -1.55 3.93 15.72
C SER A 14 -2.60 2.82 15.90
N SER A 15 -3.80 3.21 16.36
CA SER A 15 -4.94 2.28 16.51
C SER A 15 -5.30 1.58 15.20
N LEU A 16 -5.09 2.27 14.06
CA LEU A 16 -5.29 1.73 12.71
C LEU A 16 -4.31 0.61 12.40
N TYR A 17 -3.03 0.75 12.72
CA TYR A 17 -2.05 -0.31 12.50
C TYR A 17 -2.44 -1.58 13.27
N ARG A 18 -2.82 -1.45 14.55
CA ARG A 18 -3.26 -2.59 15.37
C ARG A 18 -4.53 -3.26 14.81
N LYS A 19 -5.50 -2.47 14.34
CA LYS A 19 -6.70 -3.00 13.64
C LYS A 19 -6.31 -3.79 12.39
N THR A 20 -5.41 -3.24 11.56
CA THR A 20 -4.91 -3.89 10.34
C THR A 20 -4.21 -5.20 10.65
N SER A 21 -3.28 -5.22 11.61
CA SER A 21 -2.55 -6.43 11.99
C SER A 21 -3.48 -7.54 12.47
N ARG A 22 -4.46 -7.22 13.33
CA ARG A 22 -5.44 -8.19 13.83
C ARG A 22 -6.31 -8.77 12.72
N LEU A 23 -6.75 -7.92 11.80
CA LEU A 23 -7.58 -8.35 10.66
C LEU A 23 -6.78 -9.25 9.72
N LEU A 24 -5.52 -8.87 9.45
CA LEU A 24 -4.60 -9.67 8.64
C LEU A 24 -4.33 -11.04 9.28
N GLU A 25 -4.08 -11.09 10.58
CA GLU A 25 -3.90 -12.34 11.33
C GLU A 25 -5.15 -13.25 11.23
N THR A 26 -6.33 -12.66 11.42
CA THR A 26 -7.60 -13.40 11.30
C THR A 26 -7.79 -13.99 9.90
N LEU A 27 -7.52 -13.20 8.85
CA LEU A 27 -7.58 -13.65 7.46
C LEU A 27 -6.56 -14.76 7.17
N TYR A 28 -5.35 -14.63 7.67
CA TYR A 28 -4.34 -15.69 7.54
C TYR A 28 -4.82 -16.98 8.19
N GLN A 29 -5.32 -16.91 9.42
CA GLN A 29 -5.86 -18.08 10.12
C GLN A 29 -7.00 -18.73 9.32
N MET A 30 -7.93 -17.95 8.76
CA MET A 30 -9.01 -18.50 7.94
C MET A 30 -8.51 -19.12 6.64
N SER A 31 -7.56 -18.47 5.96
CA SER A 31 -6.98 -18.98 4.72
C SER A 31 -6.21 -20.27 4.92
N ALA A 32 -5.55 -20.44 6.07
CA ALA A 32 -4.76 -21.62 6.41
C ALA A 32 -5.61 -22.77 6.96
N ASN A 33 -6.77 -22.49 7.56
CA ASN A 33 -7.62 -23.48 8.21
C ASN A 33 -8.97 -23.69 7.51
N ALA A 34 -9.01 -23.53 6.18
CA ALA A 34 -10.21 -23.84 5.41
C ALA A 34 -10.51 -25.35 5.46
N GLN A 35 -11.67 -25.72 6.02
CA GLN A 35 -12.08 -27.11 6.19
C GLN A 35 -13.38 -27.41 5.43
N VAL A 36 -13.53 -28.67 5.01
CA VAL A 36 -14.77 -29.16 4.39
C VAL A 36 -15.85 -29.41 5.44
N VAL A 37 -17.09 -29.12 5.10
CA VAL A 37 -18.24 -29.36 5.98
C VAL A 37 -18.64 -30.84 5.95
N ASP A 38 -18.74 -31.47 7.13
CA ASP A 38 -19.16 -32.86 7.27
C ASP A 38 -20.68 -33.03 7.11
N ILE A 39 -21.10 -33.76 6.08
CA ILE A 39 -22.52 -34.05 5.79
C ILE A 39 -23.06 -35.28 6.54
N THR A 40 -22.20 -36.06 7.21
CA THR A 40 -22.57 -37.33 7.86
C THR A 40 -23.31 -37.14 9.20
N ARG A 41 -23.53 -35.89 9.64
CA ARG A 41 -24.26 -35.50 10.87
C ARG A 41 -23.76 -36.12 12.18
N ARG A 42 -22.57 -36.72 12.20
CA ARG A 42 -22.05 -37.42 13.38
C ARG A 42 -21.61 -36.50 14.52
N LYS A 43 -21.25 -35.24 14.23
CA LYS A 43 -20.69 -34.28 15.21
C LYS A 43 -21.12 -32.81 15.02
N ALA A 44 -21.86 -32.49 13.97
CA ALA A 44 -22.15 -31.10 13.58
C ALA A 44 -23.38 -30.54 14.31
N ALA A 45 -23.18 -29.48 15.10
CA ALA A 45 -24.26 -28.65 15.64
C ALA A 45 -24.83 -27.75 14.54
N GLY A 46 -25.69 -28.29 13.68
CA GLY A 46 -26.38 -27.51 12.63
C GLY A 46 -26.52 -28.26 11.31
N SER A 47 -27.26 -27.65 10.36
CA SER A 47 -27.36 -28.18 9.01
C SER A 47 -26.07 -27.87 8.22
N PRO A 48 -25.62 -28.74 7.30
CA PRO A 48 -24.45 -28.45 6.46
C PRO A 48 -24.57 -27.13 5.68
N ALA A 49 -25.78 -26.80 5.22
CA ALA A 49 -26.07 -25.53 4.56
C ALA A 49 -25.90 -24.33 5.49
N ALA A 50 -26.32 -24.45 6.77
CA ALA A 50 -26.14 -23.37 7.75
C ALA A 50 -24.65 -23.13 8.07
N GLN A 51 -23.83 -24.18 8.14
CA GLN A 51 -22.39 -24.04 8.37
C GLN A 51 -21.69 -23.34 7.21
N LEU A 52 -22.04 -23.70 5.96
CA LEU A 52 -21.52 -23.00 4.77
C LEU A 52 -21.97 -21.53 4.73
N LEU A 53 -23.23 -21.27 5.10
CA LEU A 53 -23.75 -19.92 5.18
C LEU A 53 -23.00 -19.10 6.22
N GLU A 54 -22.75 -19.65 7.42
CA GLU A 54 -21.98 -18.99 8.48
C GLU A 54 -20.56 -18.62 8.04
N GLN A 55 -19.88 -19.53 7.34
CA GLN A 55 -18.55 -19.22 6.80
C GLN A 55 -18.61 -18.09 5.75
N THR A 56 -19.66 -18.09 4.92
CA THR A 56 -19.85 -17.06 3.88
C THR A 56 -20.19 -15.70 4.50
N THR A 57 -21.07 -15.66 5.50
CA THR A 57 -21.43 -14.41 6.20
C THR A 57 -20.25 -13.86 7.01
N HIS A 58 -19.46 -14.74 7.63
CA HIS A 58 -18.23 -14.33 8.30
C HIS A 58 -17.25 -13.69 7.31
N LEU A 59 -16.98 -14.31 6.16
CA LEU A 59 -16.14 -13.71 5.11
C LEU A 59 -16.70 -12.36 4.60
N ALA A 60 -18.01 -12.26 4.40
CA ALA A 60 -18.64 -11.00 3.99
C ALA A 60 -18.42 -9.87 5.01
N SER A 61 -18.62 -10.17 6.30
CA SER A 61 -18.40 -9.20 7.39
C SER A 61 -16.93 -8.76 7.51
N LEU A 62 -15.98 -9.68 7.29
CA LEU A 62 -14.56 -9.33 7.24
C LEU A 62 -14.26 -8.42 6.05
N ASN A 63 -14.84 -8.70 4.88
CA ASN A 63 -14.67 -7.84 3.71
C ASN A 63 -15.21 -6.42 3.95
N GLU A 64 -16.38 -6.28 4.58
CA GLU A 64 -16.91 -4.98 4.99
C GLU A 64 -15.98 -4.25 5.97
N ALA A 65 -15.40 -4.97 6.93
CA ALA A 65 -14.42 -4.41 7.86
C ALA A 65 -13.14 -3.94 7.16
N ILE A 66 -12.65 -4.67 6.15
CA ILE A 66 -11.51 -4.27 5.31
C ILE A 66 -11.82 -2.98 4.56
N GLU A 67 -12.98 -2.91 3.90
CA GLU A 67 -13.37 -1.72 3.12
C GLU A 67 -13.43 -0.47 4.01
N LYS A 68 -14.05 -0.59 5.19
CA LYS A 68 -14.11 0.51 6.16
C LYS A 68 -12.72 0.91 6.66
N LEU A 69 -11.87 -0.07 7.00
CA LEU A 69 -10.52 0.20 7.47
C LEU A 69 -9.64 0.84 6.38
N LYS A 70 -9.80 0.42 5.13
CA LYS A 70 -9.12 1.00 3.97
C LYS A 70 -9.48 2.48 3.81
N ASP A 71 -10.74 2.86 4.03
CA ASP A 71 -11.16 4.26 4.02
C ASP A 71 -10.63 5.06 5.21
N GLU A 72 -10.60 4.48 6.41
CA GLU A 72 -9.99 5.10 7.59
C GLU A 72 -8.49 5.35 7.36
N VAL A 73 -7.75 4.35 6.85
CA VAL A 73 -6.32 4.46 6.53
C VAL A 73 -6.05 5.51 5.45
N ARG A 74 -6.88 5.59 4.41
CA ARG A 74 -6.77 6.64 3.38
C ARG A 74 -6.93 8.03 3.97
N LYS A 75 -7.97 8.24 4.79
CA LYS A 75 -8.22 9.53 5.44
C LYS A 75 -7.04 9.93 6.33
N GLU A 76 -6.56 9.00 7.15
CA GLU A 76 -5.39 9.24 8.01
C GLU A 76 -4.14 9.59 7.18
N THR A 77 -3.88 8.86 6.10
CA THR A 77 -2.73 9.12 5.22
C THR A 77 -2.76 10.52 4.61
N ILE A 78 -3.96 11.00 4.26
CA ILE A 78 -4.15 12.36 3.73
C ILE A 78 -3.90 13.40 4.83
N LEU A 79 -4.37 13.17 6.06
CA LEU A 79 -4.18 14.09 7.19
C LEU A 79 -2.72 14.21 7.62
N GLN A 80 -1.97 13.11 7.57
CA GLN A 80 -0.56 13.05 7.93
C GLN A 80 0.36 13.73 6.90
N HIS A 81 -0.10 13.97 5.67
CA HIS A 81 0.72 14.54 4.61
C HIS A 81 0.35 16.02 4.34
N PRO A 82 1.20 16.99 4.71
CA PRO A 82 0.92 18.40 4.47
C PRO A 82 0.63 18.70 2.99
N GLY A 83 -0.47 19.40 2.70
CA GLY A 83 -0.88 19.72 1.32
C GLY A 83 -1.54 18.57 0.54
N ALA A 84 -1.72 17.40 1.16
CA ALA A 84 -2.46 16.30 0.55
C ALA A 84 -3.98 16.47 0.57
N SER A 85 -4.52 17.39 1.37
CA SER A 85 -5.96 17.65 1.47
C SER A 85 -6.37 18.99 0.86
N ILE A 86 -7.61 19.07 0.39
CA ILE A 86 -8.26 20.32 -0.04
C ILE A 86 -9.07 20.86 1.17
N PRO A 87 -9.03 22.16 1.46
CA PRO A 87 -9.85 22.74 2.53
C PRO A 87 -11.34 22.70 2.13
N THR A 88 -12.13 21.88 2.82
CA THR A 88 -13.59 21.78 2.61
C THR A 88 -14.32 21.60 3.93
N ASP A 89 -15.57 22.06 4.01
CA ASP A 89 -16.36 22.04 5.25
C ASP A 89 -16.97 20.66 5.60
N PHE A 90 -17.07 19.75 4.62
CA PHE A 90 -17.83 18.49 4.76
C PHE A 90 -16.96 17.26 5.03
N GLY A 91 -15.63 17.37 4.93
CA GLY A 91 -14.74 16.24 5.20
C GLY A 91 -13.34 16.37 4.62
N THR A 92 -12.59 15.27 4.72
CA THR A 92 -11.23 15.17 4.19
C THR A 92 -11.27 14.61 2.77
N PHE A 93 -10.86 15.41 1.80
CA PHE A 93 -10.73 15.00 0.41
C PHE A 93 -9.28 15.17 -0.07
N PRO A 94 -8.73 14.19 -0.82
CA PRO A 94 -7.38 14.28 -1.34
C PRO A 94 -7.26 15.35 -2.42
N SER A 95 -6.10 16.01 -2.49
CA SER A 95 -5.76 16.94 -3.56
C SER A 95 -5.38 16.17 -4.83
N VAL A 96 -5.68 16.76 -5.99
CA VAL A 96 -5.35 16.16 -7.30
C VAL A 96 -3.84 15.88 -7.46
N PRO A 97 -2.92 16.79 -7.07
CA PRO A 97 -1.49 16.51 -7.13
C PRO A 97 -1.08 15.32 -6.25
N PHE A 98 -1.67 15.18 -5.07
CA PHE A 98 -1.39 14.06 -4.18
C PHE A 98 -1.81 12.72 -4.77
N LEU A 99 -3.00 12.65 -5.40
CA LEU A 99 -3.45 11.43 -6.09
C LEU A 99 -2.51 11.04 -7.24
N LYS A 100 -2.08 12.01 -8.03
CA LYS A 100 -1.13 11.77 -9.13
C LYS A 100 0.22 11.26 -8.61
N ALA A 101 0.76 11.91 -7.58
CA ALA A 101 2.01 11.48 -6.95
C ALA A 101 1.91 10.06 -6.36
N LYS A 102 0.76 9.69 -5.76
CA LYS A 102 0.54 8.33 -5.25
C LYS A 102 0.40 7.28 -6.33
N GLU A 103 -0.12 7.63 -7.50
CA GLU A 103 -0.12 6.73 -8.66
C GLU A 103 1.29 6.52 -9.19
N GLU A 104 2.07 7.59 -9.35
CA GLU A 104 3.46 7.53 -9.81
C GLU A 104 4.38 6.76 -8.84
N GLU A 105 4.09 6.82 -7.53
CA GLU A 105 4.83 6.07 -6.51
C GLU A 105 4.75 4.55 -6.71
N LYS A 106 3.65 4.02 -7.27
CA LYS A 106 3.49 2.57 -7.52
C LYS A 106 4.53 2.04 -8.49
N ASP A 107 4.86 2.82 -9.52
CA ASP A 107 5.85 2.46 -10.53
C ASP A 107 7.28 2.94 -10.17
N SER A 108 7.43 3.59 -9.00
CA SER A 108 8.66 4.13 -8.38
C SER A 108 9.42 5.19 -9.18
N THR A 109 9.68 4.97 -10.47
CA THR A 109 10.48 5.86 -11.32
C THR A 109 10.09 5.71 -12.78
N VAL A 110 9.84 6.83 -13.48
CA VAL A 110 9.60 6.84 -14.93
C VAL A 110 10.93 6.78 -15.70
N TYR A 111 11.02 5.93 -16.72
CA TYR A 111 12.18 5.88 -17.61
C TYR A 111 12.16 7.08 -18.58
N VAL A 112 13.19 7.92 -18.49
CA VAL A 112 13.31 9.13 -19.33
C VAL A 112 14.20 8.92 -20.55
N GLY A 113 15.26 8.11 -20.44
CA GLY A 113 16.20 7.89 -21.54
C GLY A 113 17.47 7.16 -21.16
N ARG A 114 18.45 7.14 -22.09
CA ARG A 114 19.75 6.47 -21.94
C ARG A 114 20.87 7.37 -22.42
N VAL A 115 21.93 7.44 -21.63
CA VAL A 115 23.22 8.04 -22.00
C VAL A 115 24.22 6.91 -22.22
N THR A 116 25.04 7.01 -23.26
CA THR A 116 26.03 6.00 -23.62
C THR A 116 27.43 6.60 -23.54
N PHE A 117 28.35 5.86 -22.93
CA PHE A 117 29.75 6.24 -22.83
C PHE A 117 30.61 5.28 -23.66
N PRO A 118 31.69 5.75 -24.31
CA PRO A 118 32.63 4.88 -24.97
C PRO A 118 33.28 3.94 -23.93
N CYS A 119 33.30 2.65 -24.21
CA CYS A 119 33.91 1.64 -23.36
C CYS A 119 34.64 0.59 -24.21
N GLN A 120 35.63 -0.08 -23.62
CA GLN A 120 36.34 -1.15 -24.31
C GLN A 120 35.44 -2.37 -24.54
N PRO A 121 35.68 -3.17 -25.60
CA PRO A 121 34.93 -4.40 -25.84
C PRO A 121 34.92 -5.29 -24.59
N GLY A 122 33.76 -5.87 -24.26
CA GLY A 122 33.57 -6.71 -23.08
C GLY A 122 33.34 -5.97 -21.75
N HIS A 123 33.49 -4.64 -21.70
CA HIS A 123 33.34 -3.84 -20.47
C HIS A 123 32.04 -3.03 -20.41
N GLY A 124 31.07 -3.32 -21.28
CA GLY A 124 29.80 -2.61 -21.31
C GLY A 124 28.98 -2.90 -20.05
N GLN A 125 28.71 -1.88 -19.23
CA GLN A 125 27.86 -1.98 -18.05
C GLN A 125 26.62 -1.11 -18.18
N ARG A 126 25.46 -1.67 -17.81
CA ARG A 126 24.19 -0.92 -17.72
C ARG A 126 23.97 -0.51 -16.27
N HIS A 127 23.80 0.80 -16.06
CA HIS A 127 23.47 1.36 -14.76
C HIS A 127 22.08 1.99 -14.81
N LYS A 128 21.21 1.62 -13.87
CA LYS A 128 19.92 2.30 -13.67
C LYS A 128 20.16 3.49 -12.74
N LEU A 129 20.17 4.69 -13.30
CA LEU A 129 20.35 5.94 -12.56
C LEU A 129 18.99 6.60 -12.33
N VAL A 130 18.70 6.96 -11.07
CA VAL A 130 17.50 7.71 -10.69
C VAL A 130 17.93 9.13 -10.38
N LEU A 131 17.35 10.09 -11.09
CA LEU A 131 17.67 11.51 -10.95
C LEU A 131 16.42 12.29 -10.59
N THR A 132 16.59 13.29 -9.72
CA THR A 132 15.59 14.33 -9.52
C THR A 132 15.50 15.24 -10.76
N PRO A 133 14.39 15.95 -10.97
CA PRO A 133 14.27 16.91 -12.08
C PRO A 133 15.42 17.92 -12.12
N GLU A 134 15.88 18.42 -10.97
CA GLU A 134 17.00 19.37 -10.89
C GLU A 134 18.34 18.77 -11.34
N GLN A 135 18.62 17.53 -10.91
CA GLN A 135 19.84 16.83 -11.30
C GLN A 135 19.83 16.50 -12.80
N LEU A 136 18.67 16.14 -13.35
CA LEU A 136 18.51 15.90 -14.77
C LEU A 136 18.77 17.17 -15.60
N HIS A 137 18.24 18.33 -15.16
CA HIS A 137 18.54 19.62 -15.81
C HIS A 137 20.02 19.97 -15.77
N LYS A 138 20.67 19.77 -14.61
CA LYS A 138 22.13 19.97 -14.48
C LYS A 138 22.91 19.06 -15.42
N LEU A 139 22.57 17.77 -15.50
CA LEU A 139 23.20 16.83 -16.41
C LEU A 139 23.01 17.26 -17.88
N HIS A 140 21.80 17.62 -18.27
CA HIS A 140 21.48 18.09 -19.62
C HIS A 140 22.29 19.34 -19.99
N SER A 141 22.38 20.32 -19.07
CA SER A 141 23.19 21.53 -19.29
C SER A 141 24.69 21.25 -19.50
N ARG A 142 25.21 20.15 -18.94
CA ARG A 142 26.63 19.75 -19.07
C ARG A 142 26.91 18.90 -20.31
N LEU A 143 25.90 18.25 -20.88
CA LEU A 143 26.05 17.39 -22.05
C LEU A 143 25.81 18.13 -23.37
N ILE A 144 25.08 19.25 -23.35
CA ILE A 144 24.70 20.00 -24.55
C ILE A 144 25.46 21.33 -24.70
N SER A 145 26.01 21.89 -23.61
CA SER A 145 26.89 23.06 -23.68
C SER A 145 28.32 22.68 -24.04
#